data_AF-A0A2X2T2Q4-F1
#
_entry.id   AF-A0A2X2T2Q4-F1
#
_cell.length_a   1.000
_cell.length_b   1.000
_cell.length_c   1.000
_cell.angle_alpha   90.00
_cell.angle_beta   90.00
_cell.angle_gamma   90.00
#
_symmetry.space_group_name_H-M   'P 1'
#
loop_
_entity.id
_entity.type
_entity.pdbx_description
1 polymer ?
#
loop_
_entity_poly.entity_id
_entity_poly.type
_entity_poly.pdbx_seq_one_letter_code
_entity_poly.pdbx_strand_id
1 'polypeptide(L)'
;MILDSITAQNTAEFLLQINAIKLNSENYFTWASGWKSPIYCDNRIILSFPEIRSYFASVLARGVKEKFPEVQVIAGVATGAIGIGMLVANALQLPFVYVRPEPKNTVDKTKLKVFCALNKR
;
A
#
# COMPACT_ATOMS: atom_id res chain seq x y z
N MET A 1 -8.45 -2.54 -7.65
CA MET A 1 -9.85 -2.16 -7.33
C MET A 1 -9.95 -0.66 -7.51
N ILE A 2 -10.83 -0.21 -8.39
CA ILE A 2 -11.17 1.21 -8.53
C ILE A 2 -12.43 1.41 -7.68
N LEU A 3 -12.40 2.36 -6.74
CA LEU A 3 -13.58 2.67 -5.91
C LEU A 3 -14.63 3.42 -6.75
N ASP A 4 -14.19 4.50 -7.39
CA ASP A 4 -14.98 5.31 -8.31
C ASP A 4 -14.03 6.12 -9.23
N SER A 5 -14.56 6.66 -10.32
CA SER A 5 -13.78 7.36 -11.35
C SER A 5 -13.12 8.64 -10.82
N ILE A 6 -13.78 9.35 -9.91
CA ILE A 6 -13.29 10.62 -9.36
C ILE A 6 -12.09 10.34 -8.44
N THR A 7 -12.23 9.35 -7.55
CA THR A 7 -11.12 8.90 -6.69
C THR A 7 -9.94 8.41 -7.53
N ALA A 8 -10.19 7.68 -8.62
CA ALA A 8 -9.12 7.22 -9.52
C ALA A 8 -8.38 8.39 -10.19
N GLN A 9 -9.11 9.39 -10.68
CA GLN A 9 -8.53 10.58 -11.28
C GLN A 9 -7.69 11.36 -10.26
N ASN A 10 -8.25 11.69 -9.09
CA ASN A 10 -7.54 12.43 -8.03
C ASN A 10 -6.28 11.67 -7.56
N THR A 11 -6.37 10.34 -7.44
CA THR A 11 -5.23 9.48 -7.11
C THR A 11 -4.13 9.60 -8.16
N ALA A 12 -4.47 9.53 -9.45
CA ALA A 12 -3.49 9.67 -10.53
C ALA A 12 -2.84 11.06 -10.53
N GLU A 13 -3.64 12.12 -10.39
CA GLU A 13 -3.17 13.50 -10.32
C GLU A 13 -2.17 13.71 -9.17
N PHE A 14 -2.50 13.26 -7.97
CA PHE A 14 -1.58 13.37 -6.82
C PHE A 14 -0.27 12.61 -7.03
N LEU A 15 -0.34 11.39 -7.57
CA LEU A 15 0.87 10.57 -7.78
C LEU A 15 1.79 11.16 -8.86
N LEU A 16 1.22 11.76 -9.90
CA LEU A 16 1.97 12.49 -10.91
C LEU A 16 2.58 13.77 -10.33
N GLN A 17 1.80 14.55 -9.57
CA GLN A 17 2.23 15.81 -8.96
C GLN A 17 3.45 15.61 -8.04
N ILE A 18 3.49 14.54 -7.25
CA ILE A 18 4.62 14.26 -6.34
C ILE A 18 5.75 13.45 -6.99
N ASN A 19 5.68 13.20 -8.30
CA ASN A 19 6.62 12.35 -9.03
C ASN A 19 6.73 10.91 -8.46
N ALA A 20 5.66 10.42 -7.82
CA ALA A 20 5.55 9.02 -7.43
C ALA A 20 5.32 8.11 -8.64
N ILE A 21 4.68 8.63 -9.69
CA ILE A 21 4.64 8.01 -11.02
C ILE A 21 5.52 8.82 -11.96
N LYS A 22 6.41 8.12 -12.66
CA LYS A 22 7.25 8.69 -13.72
C LYS A 22 6.95 7.97 -15.03
N LEU A 23 6.71 8.74 -16.08
CA LEU A 23 6.45 8.25 -17.43
C LEU A 23 7.60 8.70 -18.34
N ASN A 24 8.19 7.77 -19.09
CA ASN A 24 9.22 8.08 -20.07
C ASN A 24 9.09 7.15 -21.29
N SER A 25 8.62 7.71 -22.40
CA SER A 25 8.39 6.99 -23.66
C SER A 25 9.61 6.88 -24.56
N GLU A 26 10.66 7.65 -24.30
CA GLU A 26 11.88 7.66 -25.12
C GLU A 26 13.01 6.89 -24.46
N ASN A 27 13.18 7.06 -23.14
CA ASN A 27 14.22 6.42 -22.33
C ASN A 27 13.60 5.57 -21.22
N TYR A 28 13.38 4.29 -21.49
CA TYR A 28 12.72 3.38 -20.57
C TYR A 28 13.51 3.12 -19.29
N PHE A 29 12.80 2.92 -18.18
CA PHE A 29 13.38 2.46 -16.92
C PHE A 29 13.74 0.98 -17.03
N THR A 30 14.90 0.60 -16.52
CA THR A 30 15.27 -0.82 -16.41
C THR A 30 14.91 -1.32 -15.02
N TRP A 31 14.00 -2.28 -14.94
CA TRP A 31 13.60 -2.91 -13.69
C TRP A 31 14.62 -3.97 -13.26
N ALA A 32 14.54 -4.43 -12.00
CA ALA A 32 15.45 -5.43 -11.45
C ALA A 32 15.42 -6.77 -12.22
N SER A 33 14.32 -7.08 -12.92
CA SER A 33 14.21 -8.23 -13.81
C SER A 33 14.93 -8.06 -15.16
N GLY A 34 15.48 -6.88 -15.44
CA GLY A 34 15.99 -6.48 -16.76
C GLY A 34 14.91 -5.96 -17.72
N TRP A 35 13.62 -5.99 -17.33
CA TRP A 35 12.53 -5.47 -18.16
C TRP A 35 12.67 -3.95 -18.34
N LYS A 36 12.60 -3.47 -19.59
CA LYS A 36 12.49 -2.04 -19.92
C LYS A 36 11.04 -1.55 -19.94
N SER A 37 10.66 -0.71 -18.97
CA SER A 37 9.29 -0.20 -18.81
C SER A 37 9.23 1.31 -19.05
N PRO A 38 8.19 1.82 -19.74
CA PRO A 38 7.98 3.26 -19.88
C PRO A 38 7.44 3.91 -18.60
N ILE A 39 7.08 3.11 -17.59
CA ILE A 39 6.52 3.57 -16.32
C ILE A 39 7.35 3.07 -15.14
N TYR A 40 7.55 3.96 -14.17
CA TYR A 40 8.11 3.64 -12.86
C TYR A 40 7.21 4.23 -11.76
N CYS A 41 6.90 3.44 -10.73
CA CYS A 41 6.04 3.84 -9.63
C CYS A 41 6.75 3.62 -8.28
N ASP A 42 6.82 4.66 -7.46
CA ASP A 42 7.29 4.58 -6.08
C ASP A 42 6.31 5.29 -5.13
N ASN A 43 5.29 4.54 -4.70
CA ASN A 43 4.25 5.06 -3.82
C ASN A 43 4.73 5.31 -2.39
N ARG A 44 5.97 4.97 -2.03
CA ARG A 44 6.54 5.31 -0.70
C ARG A 44 6.72 6.82 -0.57
N ILE A 45 6.91 7.50 -1.70
CA ILE A 45 7.03 8.96 -1.78
C ILE A 45 5.81 9.65 -1.19
N ILE A 46 4.62 9.06 -1.27
CA ILE A 46 3.37 9.57 -0.66
C ILE A 46 3.59 9.97 0.81
N LEU A 47 4.35 9.18 1.57
CA LEU A 47 4.57 9.40 3.01
C LEU A 47 5.27 10.73 3.31
N SER A 48 6.01 11.29 2.35
CA SER A 48 6.73 12.56 2.48
C SER A 48 5.82 13.79 2.29
N PHE A 49 4.57 13.62 1.87
CA PHE A 49 3.64 14.71 1.58
C PHE A 49 2.42 14.62 2.53
N PRO A 50 2.36 15.43 3.61
CA PRO A 50 1.35 15.30 4.66
C PRO A 50 -0.11 15.33 4.19
N GLU A 51 -0.47 16.28 3.31
CA GLU A 51 -1.83 16.39 2.77
C GLU A 51 -2.19 15.16 1.92
N ILE A 52 -1.27 14.75 1.05
CA ILE A 52 -1.49 13.64 0.12
C ILE A 52 -1.54 12.32 0.88
N ARG A 53 -0.62 12.03 1.81
CA ARG A 53 -0.72 10.80 2.62
C ARG A 53 -2.02 10.73 3.43
N SER A 54 -2.52 11.88 3.91
CA SER A 54 -3.78 11.95 4.66
C SER A 54 -4.97 11.63 3.77
N TYR A 55 -4.99 12.16 2.53
CA TYR A 55 -5.96 11.79 1.50
C TYR A 55 -5.93 10.28 1.19
N PHE A 56 -4.75 9.71 0.94
CA PHE A 56 -4.63 8.29 0.64
C PHE A 56 -5.09 7.41 1.81
N ALA A 57 -4.73 7.78 3.04
CA ALA A 57 -5.15 7.05 4.23
C ALA A 57 -6.68 7.04 4.39
N SER A 58 -7.35 8.18 4.20
CA SER A 58 -8.81 8.28 4.33
C SER A 58 -9.55 7.51 3.24
N VAL A 59 -9.12 7.63 1.98
CA VAL A 59 -9.69 6.90 0.84
C VAL A 59 -9.54 5.39 1.01
N LEU A 60 -8.36 4.93 1.40
CA LEU A 60 -8.11 3.50 1.62
C LEU A 60 -8.89 2.97 2.83
N ALA A 61 -8.93 3.71 3.93
CA ALA A 61 -9.71 3.34 5.11
C ALA A 61 -11.20 3.19 4.77
N ARG A 62 -11.77 4.15 4.05
CA ARG A 62 -13.13 4.10 3.55
C ARG A 62 -13.37 2.86 2.69
N GLY A 63 -12.54 2.64 1.67
CA GLY A 63 -12.67 1.48 0.79
C GLY A 63 -12.52 0.14 1.51
N VAL A 64 -11.68 0.07 2.54
CA VAL A 64 -11.55 -1.11 3.41
C VAL A 64 -12.84 -1.33 4.21
N LYS A 65 -13.39 -0.30 4.85
CA LYS A 65 -14.60 -0.43 5.67
C LYS A 65 -15.85 -0.74 4.85
N GLU A 66 -15.97 -0.16 3.65
CA GLU A 66 -17.05 -0.47 2.71
C GLU A 66 -17.02 -1.93 2.26
N LYS A 67 -15.84 -2.44 1.94
CA LYS A 67 -15.68 -3.81 1.43
C LYS A 67 -15.66 -4.88 2.51
N PHE A 68 -15.14 -4.53 3.68
CA PHE A 68 -14.98 -5.42 4.82
C PHE A 68 -15.52 -4.73 6.10
N PRO A 69 -16.85 -4.64 6.25
CA PRO A 69 -17.46 -3.95 7.40
C PRO A 69 -17.00 -4.49 8.76
N GLU A 70 -16.74 -5.79 8.84
CA GLU A 70 -16.31 -6.52 10.03
C GLU A 70 -14.78 -6.56 10.23
N VAL A 71 -14.01 -5.72 9.52
CA VAL A 71 -12.54 -5.69 9.66
C VAL A 71 -12.12 -5.35 11.11
N GLN A 72 -11.22 -6.17 11.68
CA GLN A 72 -10.75 -6.03 13.06
C GLN A 72 -9.26 -5.70 13.19
N VAL A 73 -8.48 -5.84 12.12
CA VAL A 73 -7.03 -5.62 12.11
C VAL A 73 -6.55 -5.23 10.72
N ILE A 74 -5.56 -4.35 10.64
CA ILE A 74 -4.88 -4.01 9.39
C ILE A 74 -3.48 -4.63 9.40
N ALA A 75 -3.15 -5.36 8.33
CA ALA A 75 -1.85 -6.00 8.16
C ALA A 75 -1.08 -5.37 6.99
N GLY A 76 0.03 -4.68 7.28
CA GLY A 76 0.94 -4.14 6.26
C GLY A 76 1.94 -5.18 5.76
N VAL A 77 2.11 -5.33 4.44
CA VAL A 77 3.17 -6.18 3.89
C VAL A 77 4.51 -5.43 3.93
N ALA A 78 5.53 -6.06 4.52
CA ALA A 78 6.85 -5.44 4.59
C ALA A 78 7.51 -5.32 3.20
N THR A 79 8.20 -4.23 2.88
CA THR A 79 8.39 -3.01 3.69
C THR A 79 7.50 -1.86 3.23
N GLY A 80 7.29 -1.75 1.91
CA GLY A 80 6.67 -0.55 1.29
C GLY A 80 5.23 -0.27 1.72
N ALA A 81 4.47 -1.28 2.16
CA ALA A 81 3.09 -1.10 2.58
C ALA A 81 2.93 -0.82 4.09
N ILE A 82 4.00 -0.89 4.90
CA ILE A 82 3.90 -0.68 6.35
C ILE A 82 3.45 0.74 6.66
N GLY A 83 4.06 1.75 6.04
CA GLY A 83 3.75 3.16 6.32
C GLY A 83 2.29 3.49 5.99
N ILE A 84 1.84 3.15 4.79
CA ILE A 84 0.43 3.37 4.38
C ILE A 84 -0.53 2.53 5.21
N GLY A 85 -0.21 1.25 5.45
CA GLY A 85 -1.04 0.35 6.25
C GLY A 85 -1.24 0.86 7.68
N MET A 86 -0.20 1.46 8.28
CA MET A 86 -0.32 2.07 9.61
C MET A 86 -1.26 3.29 9.57
N LEU A 87 -1.15 4.15 8.56
CA LEU A 87 -2.06 5.31 8.44
C LEU A 87 -3.52 4.86 8.28
N VAL A 88 -3.77 3.79 7.54
CA VAL A 88 -5.11 3.20 7.38
C VAL A 88 -5.63 2.65 8.71
N ALA A 89 -4.81 1.89 9.46
CA ALA A 89 -5.23 1.37 10.76
C ALA A 89 -5.51 2.50 11.76
N ASN A 90 -4.70 3.57 11.73
CA ASN A 90 -4.92 4.77 12.54
C ASN A 90 -6.26 5.44 12.19
N ALA A 91 -6.56 5.61 10.90
CA ALA A 91 -7.82 6.20 10.45
C ALA A 91 -9.04 5.36 10.84
N LEU A 92 -8.91 4.04 10.89
CA LEU A 92 -9.97 3.11 11.31
C LEU A 92 -10.00 2.85 12.83
N GLN A 93 -9.01 3.36 13.58
CA GLN A 93 -8.80 3.05 15.00
C GLN A 93 -8.70 1.54 15.28
N LEU A 94 -8.04 0.81 14.39
CA LEU A 94 -7.86 -0.64 14.50
C LEU A 94 -6.41 -1.00 14.88
N PRO A 95 -6.21 -2.17 15.52
CA PRO A 95 -4.89 -2.77 15.66
C PRO A 95 -4.14 -2.86 14.32
N PHE A 96 -2.84 -2.61 14.37
CA PHE A 96 -1.93 -2.76 13.23
C PHE A 96 -0.90 -3.85 13.48
N VAL A 97 -0.67 -4.66 12.46
CA VAL A 97 0.36 -5.69 12.40
C VAL A 97 1.08 -5.60 11.05
N TYR A 98 2.23 -6.26 10.93
CA TYR A 98 2.90 -6.38 9.63
C TYR A 98 3.37 -7.80 9.34
N VAL A 99 3.39 -8.15 8.07
CA VAL A 99 3.82 -9.46 7.57
C VAL A 99 5.26 -9.35 7.09
N ARG A 100 6.15 -10.14 7.69
CA ARG A 100 7.56 -10.24 7.29
C ARG A 100 7.69 -11.02 5.97
N PRO A 101 8.66 -10.69 5.09
CA PRO A 101 8.89 -11.47 3.88
C PRO A 101 9.41 -12.88 4.22
N GLU A 102 10.17 -12.99 5.32
CA GLU A 102 10.73 -14.24 5.79
C GLU A 102 10.39 -14.48 7.27
N PRO A 103 10.16 -15.75 7.67
CA PRO A 103 9.92 -16.12 9.05
C PRO A 103 11.15 -15.79 9.92
N LYS A 104 10.93 -15.57 11.22
CA LYS A 104 12.03 -15.31 12.17
C LYS A 104 12.75 -16.63 12.47
N ASN A 105 14.08 -16.65 12.33
CA ASN A 105 14.92 -17.84 12.50
C ASN A 105 14.95 -18.40 13.94
N THR A 106 14.51 -17.65 14.96
CA THR A 106 14.78 -18.00 16.37
C THR A 106 13.61 -17.76 17.33
N VAL A 107 12.36 -17.71 16.86
CA VAL A 107 11.21 -17.55 17.77
C VAL A 107 10.14 -18.60 17.50
N ASP A 108 9.65 -19.17 18.60
CA ASP A 108 8.49 -20.05 18.68
C ASP A 108 7.33 -19.52 17.82
N LYS A 109 6.90 -20.32 16.84
CA LYS A 109 5.97 -19.94 15.76
C LYS A 109 4.55 -19.61 16.25
N THR A 110 4.32 -19.62 17.56
CA THR A 110 3.01 -19.59 18.22
C THR A 110 2.45 -18.21 18.51
N LYS A 111 3.22 -17.11 18.49
CA LYS A 111 2.75 -15.80 19.02
C LYS A 111 2.43 -14.68 18.03
N LEU A 112 2.51 -14.89 16.72
CA LEU A 112 1.95 -13.92 15.75
C LEU A 112 1.26 -14.66 14.59
N LYS A 113 0.03 -15.11 14.82
CA LYS A 113 -0.86 -15.61 13.77
C LYS A 113 -1.56 -14.44 13.08
N VAL A 114 -0.81 -13.64 12.32
CA VAL A 114 -1.42 -12.88 11.22
C VAL A 114 -1.42 -13.80 10.03
N PHE A 115 -2.35 -14.75 10.04
CA PHE A 115 -2.57 -15.65 8.92
C PHE A 115 -3.23 -14.83 7.81
N CYS A 116 -2.42 -14.25 6.93
CA CYS A 116 -2.93 -13.71 5.68
C CYS A 116 -3.32 -14.92 4.83
N ALA A 117 -4.58 -15.34 4.93
CA ALA A 117 -5.19 -16.25 3.99
C ALA A 117 -5.32 -15.53 2.63
N LEU A 118 -4.20 -15.23 1.99
CA LEU A 118 -4.17 -15.18 0.54
C LEU A 118 -4.40 -16.63 0.13
N ASN A 119 -5.65 -16.95 -0.18
CA ASN A 119 -6.04 -18.16 -0.89
C ASN A 119 -5.05 -18.36 -2.03
N LYS A 120 -4.08 -19.27 -1.83
CA LYS A 120 -3.35 -19.89 -2.92
C LYS A 120 -4.40 -20.71 -3.66
N ARG A 121 -4.96 -20.15 -4.73
CA ARG A 121 -5.42 -20.96 -5.85
C ARG A 121 -4.23 -21.20 -6.75
#